data_AF-A0A4U7BKE8-F1
#
_entry.id   AF-A0A4U7BKE8-F1
#
_cell.length_a   1.000
_cell.length_b   1.000
_cell.length_c   1.000
_cell.angle_alpha   90.00
_cell.angle_beta   90.00
_cell.angle_gamma   90.00
#
_symmetry.space_group_name_H-M   'P 1'
#
loop_
_entity.id
_entity.type
_entity.pdbx_description
1 polymer ?
#
loop_
_entity_poly.entity_id
_entity_poly.type
_entity_poly.pdbx_seq_one_letter_code
_entity_poly.pdbx_strand_id
1 'polypeptide(L)' 'MCVICKQRFSQNELYRFWLKDKKIVLNLHFGRSFYLCEICLHKEDKKSLQKPCFKAQDIKITLQDLKEIQNNGKD' A
#
# COMPACT_ATOMS: atom_id res chain seq x y z
N MET A 1 4.39 -3.26 10.61
CA MET A 1 3.16 -4.08 10.63
C MET A 1 2.47 -3.97 9.28
N CYS A 2 2.15 -5.09 8.63
CA CYS A 2 1.41 -5.09 7.37
C CYS A 2 -0.03 -4.62 7.60
N VAL A 3 -0.50 -3.67 6.81
CA VAL A 3 -1.84 -3.10 6.95
C VAL A 3 -2.92 -4.15 6.66
N ILE A 4 -2.66 -5.08 5.73
CA ILE A 4 -3.58 -6.16 5.29
C ILE A 4 -3.73 -7.24 6.35
N CYS A 5 -2.68 -8.04 6.57
CA CYS A 5 -2.73 -9.23 7.42
C CYS A 5 -2.45 -8.96 8.91
N LYS A 6 -2.12 -7.71 9.28
CA LYS A 6 -1.82 -7.27 10.65
C LYS A 6 -0.61 -7.95 11.31
N GLN A 7 0.11 -8.80 10.59
CA GLN A 7 1.36 -9.39 11.06
C GLN A 7 2.46 -8.34 11.20
N ARG A 8 3.35 -8.56 12.17
CA ARG A 8 4.56 -7.75 12.40
C ARG A 8 5.69 -8.33 11.55
N PHE A 9 6.44 -7.44 10.93
CA PHE A 9 7.60 -7.74 10.08
C PHE A 9 8.65 -6.68 10.36
N SER A 10 9.90 -6.98 10.01
CA SER A 10 10.98 -5.99 10.03
C SER A 10 10.68 -4.88 9.03
N GLN A 11 11.16 -3.66 9.28
CA GLN A 11 10.79 -2.51 8.45
C GLN A 11 11.30 -2.64 7.02
N ASN A 12 12.46 -3.27 6.82
CA ASN A 12 13.05 -3.59 5.51
C ASN A 12 12.27 -4.66 4.73
N GLU A 13 11.41 -5.45 5.38
CA GLU A 13 10.54 -6.45 4.75
C GLU A 13 9.17 -5.88 4.33
N LEU A 14 8.95 -4.59 4.59
CA LEU A 14 7.68 -3.92 4.36
C LEU A 14 7.81 -2.87 3.26
N TYR A 15 6.92 -2.98 2.28
CA TYR A 15 6.71 -1.96 1.26
C TYR A 15 5.95 -0.78 1.86
N ARG A 16 6.57 0.41 1.83
CA ARG A 16 5.97 1.64 2.31
C ARG A 16 5.28 2.38 1.17
N PHE A 17 4.00 2.64 1.34
CA PHE A 17 3.21 3.45 0.43
C PHE A 17 2.71 4.69 1.16
N TRP A 18 2.56 5.78 0.41
CA TRP A 18 2.09 7.06 0.93
C TRP A 18 0.80 7.44 0.26
N LEU A 19 -0.02 8.20 0.98
CA LEU A 19 -1.25 8.74 0.45
C LEU A 19 -1.17 10.27 0.42
N LYS A 20 -1.27 10.84 -0.78
CA LYS A 20 -1.28 12.28 -1.02
C LYS A 20 -2.38 12.61 -2.03
N ASP A 21 -3.24 13.58 -1.71
CA ASP A 21 -4.31 14.06 -2.60
C ASP A 21 -5.15 12.92 -3.21
N LYS A 22 -5.55 11.95 -2.37
CA LYS A 22 -6.28 10.74 -2.76
C LYS A 22 -5.55 9.77 -3.71
N LYS A 23 -4.25 9.95 -3.92
CA LYS A 23 -3.39 9.09 -4.75
C LYS A 23 -2.31 8.41 -3.93
N ILE A 24 -1.95 7.19 -4.36
CA ILE A 24 -0.81 6.47 -3.78
C ILE A 24 0.48 6.89 -4.46
N VAL A 25 1.52 7.16 -3.65
CA VAL A 25 2.87 7.48 -4.11
C VAL A 25 3.91 6.72 -3.27
N LEU A 26 5.12 6.55 -3.82
CA LEU A 26 6.22 5.84 -3.14
C LEU A 26 7.24 6.78 -2.49
N ASN A 27 7.54 7.87 -3.18
CA ASN A 27 8.63 8.79 -2.83
C ASN A 27 8.10 10.04 -2.14
N LEU A 28 7.46 9.85 -0.99
CA LEU A 28 7.09 10.95 -0.11
C LEU A 28 7.86 10.79 1.20
N HIS A 29 8.25 11.89 1.84
CA HIS A 29 8.95 11.86 3.13
C HIS A 29 8.08 12.36 4.29
N PHE A 30 6.83 12.77 4.00
CA PHE A 30 5.91 13.37 4.96
C PHE A 30 4.46 12.92 4.70
N GLY A 31 3.61 13.01 5.72
CA GLY A 31 2.19 12.68 5.62
C GLY A 31 1.83 11.23 5.98
N ARG A 32 0.68 10.76 5.51
CA ARG A 32 0.13 9.45 5.87
C ARG A 32 0.77 8.35 5.03
N SER A 33 1.53 7.49 5.69
CA SER A 33 2.05 6.26 5.09
C SER A 33 1.40 5.01 5.67
N PHE A 34 1.40 3.94 4.90
CA PHE A 34 1.04 2.60 5.34
C PHE A 34 2.01 1.58 4.77
N TYR A 35 2.01 0.39 5.36
CA TYR A 35 2.97 -0.67 5.01
C TYR A 35 2.24 -1.92 4.54
N LEU A 36 2.74 -2.58 3.50
CA LEU A 36 2.33 -3.92 3.09
C LEU A 36 3.52 -4.87 3.16
N CYS A 37 3.27 -6.13 3.55
CA CYS A 37 4.27 -7.17 3.35
C CYS A 37 4.19 -7.71 1.92
N GLU A 38 5.30 -8.31 1.47
CA GLU A 38 5.43 -8.93 0.16
C GLU A 38 4.31 -9.95 -0.14
N ILE A 39 4.01 -10.83 0.82
CA ILE A 39 2.96 -11.85 0.68
C ILE A 39 1.61 -11.21 0.34
N CYS A 40 1.27 -10.09 0.98
CA CYS A 40 -0.01 -9.41 0.73
C CYS A 40 0.01 -8.58 -0.55
N LEU A 41 1.17 -8.06 -0.96
CA LEU A 41 1.34 -7.31 -2.20
C LEU A 41 1.24 -8.22 -3.44
N HIS A 42 1.77 -9.45 -3.34
CA HIS A 42 1.82 -10.40 -4.45
C HIS A 42 0.64 -11.37 -4.51
N LYS A 43 -0.31 -11.26 -3.58
CA LYS A 43 -1.49 -12.12 -3.58
C LYS A 43 -2.36 -11.80 -4.81
N GLU A 44 -2.71 -12.81 -5.61
CA GLU A 44 -3.54 -12.67 -6.82
C GLU A 44 -5.01 -12.30 -6.54
N ASP A 45 -5.35 -12.00 -5.28
CA ASP A 45 -6.70 -11.66 -4.87
C ASP A 45 -7.02 -10.23 -5.34
N LYS A 46 -7.94 -10.07 -6.32
CA LYS A 46 -8.42 -8.78 -6.84
C LYS A 46 -9.22 -7.94 -5.82
N LYS A 47 -9.16 -8.29 -4.53
CA LYS A 47 -9.87 -7.56 -3.49
C LYS A 47 -9.34 -6.14 -3.36
N SER A 48 -10.27 -5.19 -3.44
CA SER A 48 -10.00 -3.79 -3.15
C SER A 48 -9.57 -3.64 -1.68
N LEU A 49 -8.60 -2.76 -1.45
CA LEU A 49 -8.10 -2.37 -0.14
C LEU A 49 -9.15 -1.51 0.60
N GLN A 50 -10.28 -2.10 0.99
CA GLN A 50 -11.38 -1.38 1.64
C GLN A 50 -11.15 -1.18 3.15
N LYS A 51 -10.03 -0.56 3.53
CA LYS A 51 -9.77 -0.23 4.95
C LYS A 51 -10.30 1.16 5.32
N PRO A 52 -10.54 1.44 6.62
CA PRO A 52 -11.11 2.70 7.08
C PRO A 52 -10.39 3.94 6.54
N CYS A 53 -9.05 3.90 6.44
CA CYS A 53 -8.25 5.00 5.90
C CYS A 53 -8.55 5.33 4.43
N PHE A 54 -8.89 4.33 3.60
CA PHE A 54 -9.23 4.52 2.19
C PHE A 54 -10.72 4.80 2.00
N LYS A 55 -11.58 4.16 2.82
CA LYS A 55 -13.02 4.41 2.84
C LYS A 55 -13.35 5.86 3.16
N ALA A 56 -12.63 6.47 4.11
CA ALA A 56 -12.83 7.89 4.47
C ALA A 56 -12.49 8.88 3.34
N GLN A 57 -11.83 8.43 2.27
CA GLN A 57 -11.35 9.28 1.18
C GLN A 57 -11.91 8.89 -0.19
N ASP A 58 -12.85 7.93 -0.25
CA ASP A 58 -13.44 7.38 -1.47
C ASP A 58 -12.40 6.82 -2.46
N ILE A 59 -11.31 6.28 -1.94
CA ILE A 59 -10.21 5.77 -2.76
C ILE A 59 -10.47 4.29 -3.04
N LYS A 60 -10.79 3.97 -4.29
CA LYS A 60 -10.80 2.60 -4.80
C LYS A 60 -9.42 2.28 -5.34
N ILE A 61 -8.64 1.54 -4.55
CA ILE A 61 -7.35 0.99 -4.99
C ILE A 61 -7.31 -0.52 -4.74
N THR A 62 -6.72 -1.23 -5.69
CA THR A 62 -6.53 -2.67 -5.66
C THR A 62 -5.08 -3.02 -5.30
N LEU A 63 -4.84 -4.28 -4.97
CA LEU A 63 -3.47 -4.78 -4.77
C LEU A 63 -2.64 -4.76 -6.06
N GLN A 64 -3.29 -4.91 -7.22
CA GLN A 64 -2.62 -4.83 -8.53
C GLN A 64 -2.06 -3.43 -8.77
N ASP A 65 -2.86 -2.38 -8.51
CA ASP A 65 -2.42 -1.00 -8.65
C ASP A 65 -1.18 -0.70 -7.78
N LEU A 66 -1.15 -1.21 -6.55
CA LEU A 66 0.01 -1.05 -5.66
C LEU A 66 1.26 -1.77 -6.18
N LYS A 67 1.09 -2.95 -6.78
CA LYS A 67 2.18 -3.73 -7.36
C LYS A 67 2.75 -3.03 -8.59
N GLU A 68 1.91 -2.46 -9.43
CA GLU A 68 2.33 -1.63 -10.58
C GLU A 68 3.08 -0.39 -10.13
N ILE A 69 2.56 0.34 -9.14
CA ILE A 69 3.22 1.51 -8.57
C ILE A 69 4.61 1.11 -8.05
N GLN A 70 4.72 -0.01 -7.32
CA GLN A 70 5.99 -0.50 -6.79
C GLN A 70 7.02 -0.82 -7.88
N ASN A 71 6.58 -1.34 -9.03
CA ASN A 71 7.47 -1.63 -10.15
C ASN A 71 7.89 -0.36 -10.91
N ASN A 72 6.99 0.62 -11.06
CA ASN A 72 7.26 1.89 -11.74
C ASN A 72 8.07 2.90 -10.91
N GLY A 73 8.27 2.64 -9.60
CA GLY A 73 9.09 3.47 -8.73
C GLY A 73 10.59 3.11 -8.72
N LYS A 74 11.01 2.14 -9.53
CA LYS A 74 12.41 1.75 -9.72
C LYS A 74 12.94 2.32 -11.04
N ASP A 75 13.12 3.63 -11.08
CA ASP A 75 13.97 4.34 -12.05
C ASP A 75 14.99 5.19 -11.28
#